data_AF-A0A174A3J0-F1
#
_entry.id   AF-A0A174A3J0-F1
#
_cell.length_a   1.000
_cell.length_b   1.000
_cell.length_c   1.000
_cell.angle_alpha   90.00
_cell.angle_beta   90.00
_cell.angle_gamma   90.00
#
_symmetry.space_group_name_H-M   'P 1'
#
loop_
_entity.id
_entity.type
_entity.pdbx_description
1 polymer ?
#
loop_
_entity_poly.entity_id
_entity_poly.type
_entity_poly.pdbx_seq_one_letter_code
_entity_poly.pdbx_strand_id
1 'polypeptide(L)'
;MKIRNGFVTNSSSSSFIIGKANDNTVTIDSVYQEIKELYKQYYKSCSEMYSYVEEYYPDVFEVVTEKRGKYLHSKKSWDCTKIADTQLRLMFGLDHYEELPEIIDWIGCETYKDYVNFWTPRMEIGVHAPFYIRDFSCNDPYIPLDFSTQMRECSGDNGNGIESDILAWYFPWIENIKYDCDSCPDNEYCYKEECQETKQQFMGKEIPRDQACLYILGKICICSECGYIPDFIVKKLSEMSEYSCNHMG
;
A
#
# COMPACT_ATOMS: atom_id res chain seq x y z
N MET A 1 -4.06 11.34 11.35
CA MET A 1 -3.23 10.28 10.75
C MET A 1 -2.78 9.33 11.86
N LYS A 2 -3.38 8.13 11.96
CA LYS A 2 -2.87 7.08 12.85
C LYS A 2 -1.80 6.31 12.07
N ILE A 3 -0.52 6.60 12.33
CA ILE A 3 0.61 5.82 11.80
C ILE A 3 0.99 4.82 12.87
N ARG A 4 0.90 3.52 12.59
CA ARG A 4 1.26 2.46 13.55
C ARG A 4 2.74 2.10 13.38
N ASN A 5 3.55 2.37 14.40
CA ASN A 5 4.99 2.05 14.44
C ASN A 5 5.32 0.77 15.24
N GLY A 6 4.36 -0.16 15.35
CA GLY A 6 4.52 -1.41 16.12
C GLY A 6 5.00 -2.57 15.26
N PHE A 7 5.84 -3.45 15.83
CA PHE A 7 6.13 -4.77 15.24
C PHE A 7 4.84 -5.60 15.20
N VAL A 8 4.41 -6.00 14.00
CA VAL A 8 3.27 -6.90 13.78
C VAL A 8 3.77 -8.09 12.96
N THR A 9 3.36 -9.28 13.38
CA THR A 9 3.76 -10.55 12.80
C THR A 9 3.07 -10.75 11.44
N ASN A 10 3.87 -11.02 10.41
CA ASN A 10 3.60 -11.79 9.18
C ASN A 10 2.49 -11.41 8.18
N SER A 11 1.87 -10.22 8.23
CA SER A 11 1.17 -9.66 7.05
C SER A 11 1.97 -8.46 6.54
N SER A 12 2.73 -8.66 5.46
CA SER A 12 3.53 -7.61 4.82
C SER A 12 2.65 -6.88 3.81
N SER A 13 1.68 -6.07 4.26
CA SER A 13 0.73 -5.39 3.35
C SER A 13 0.56 -3.90 3.67
N SER A 14 0.28 -3.10 2.65
CA SER A 14 0.01 -1.66 2.71
C SER A 14 -1.44 -1.37 2.38
N SER A 15 -2.05 -0.41 3.07
CA SER A 15 -3.40 0.08 2.79
C SER A 15 -3.53 1.60 2.92
N PHE A 16 -4.29 2.20 2.03
CA PHE A 16 -4.51 3.64 1.95
C PHE A 16 -5.99 3.94 1.72
N ILE A 17 -6.62 4.62 2.68
CA ILE A 17 -8.05 4.93 2.67
C ILE A 17 -8.28 6.33 2.11
N ILE A 18 -8.94 6.40 0.95
CA ILE A 18 -9.23 7.62 0.21
C ILE A 18 -10.74 7.90 0.26
N GLY A 19 -11.07 9.13 0.65
CA GLY A 19 -12.45 9.61 0.71
C GLY A 19 -13.21 9.14 1.95
N LYS A 20 -14.12 9.98 2.43
CA LYS A 20 -14.99 9.67 3.58
C LYS A 20 -16.15 8.78 3.17
N ALA A 21 -16.79 8.14 4.15
CA ALA A 21 -17.94 7.24 3.93
C ALA A 21 -19.02 7.81 3.00
N ASN A 22 -19.33 9.11 3.14
CA ASN A 22 -20.39 9.81 2.39
C ASN A 22 -19.85 10.59 1.19
N ASP A 23 -18.58 10.38 0.81
CA ASP A 23 -17.97 11.07 -0.31
C ASP A 23 -18.39 10.42 -1.64
N ASN A 24 -19.35 11.04 -2.31
CA ASN A 24 -19.83 10.57 -3.61
C ASN A 24 -18.96 11.03 -4.79
N THR A 25 -17.94 11.87 -4.53
CA THR A 25 -17.03 12.39 -5.57
C THR A 25 -15.83 11.50 -5.79
N VAL A 26 -15.43 10.74 -4.77
CA VAL A 26 -14.37 9.74 -4.88
C VAL A 26 -14.92 8.44 -5.45
N THR A 27 -14.28 7.94 -6.51
CA THR A 27 -14.62 6.70 -7.23
C THR A 27 -13.37 5.86 -7.43
N ILE A 28 -13.53 4.57 -7.73
CA ILE A 28 -12.39 3.70 -8.08
C ILE A 28 -11.56 4.31 -9.22
N ASP A 29 -12.21 4.79 -10.29
CA ASP A 29 -11.47 5.34 -11.43
C ASP A 29 -10.77 6.65 -11.11
N SER A 30 -11.36 7.53 -10.29
CA SER A 30 -10.67 8.77 -9.88
C SER A 30 -9.43 8.47 -9.05
N VAL A 31 -9.53 7.55 -8.09
CA VAL A 31 -8.39 7.11 -7.27
C VAL A 31 -7.34 6.40 -8.14
N TYR A 32 -7.76 5.57 -9.08
CA TYR A 32 -6.87 4.93 -10.03
C TYR A 32 -6.09 5.95 -10.88
N GLN A 33 -6.75 7.00 -11.39
CA GLN A 33 -6.05 8.07 -12.12
C GLN A 33 -5.00 8.76 -11.25
N GLU A 34 -5.33 9.05 -9.99
CA GLU A 34 -4.36 9.66 -9.06
C GLU A 34 -3.12 8.78 -8.88
N ILE A 35 -3.30 7.48 -8.60
CA ILE A 35 -2.19 6.53 -8.46
C ILE A 35 -1.39 6.42 -9.77
N LYS A 36 -2.07 6.32 -10.92
CA LYS A 36 -1.45 6.28 -12.25
C LYS A 36 -0.56 7.52 -12.46
N GLU A 37 -1.02 8.71 -12.12
CA GLU A 37 -0.20 9.93 -12.23
C GLU A 37 0.99 9.92 -11.26
N LEU A 38 0.86 9.35 -10.07
CA LEU A 38 2.00 9.15 -9.16
C LEU A 38 3.06 8.22 -9.76
N TYR A 39 2.64 7.11 -10.40
CA TYR A 39 3.56 6.21 -11.09
C TYR A 39 4.22 6.85 -12.31
N LYS A 40 3.50 7.66 -13.09
CA LYS A 40 4.12 8.43 -14.19
C LYS A 40 5.22 9.36 -13.68
N GLN A 41 4.97 10.05 -12.56
CA GLN A 41 5.98 10.91 -11.93
C GLN A 41 7.17 10.09 -11.45
N TYR A 42 6.93 8.96 -10.78
CA TYR A 42 7.96 8.04 -10.32
C TYR A 42 8.85 7.55 -11.47
N TYR A 43 8.25 7.00 -12.54
CA TYR A 43 8.98 6.49 -13.70
C TYR A 43 9.81 7.57 -14.39
N LYS A 44 9.27 8.79 -14.49
CA LYS A 44 10.02 9.95 -15.00
C LYS A 44 11.23 10.24 -14.11
N SER A 45 11.04 10.32 -12.79
CA SER A 45 12.13 10.56 -11.83
C SER A 45 13.19 9.46 -11.90
N CYS A 46 12.82 8.17 -12.01
CA CYS A 46 13.78 7.08 -12.20
C CYS A 46 14.61 7.25 -13.47
N SER A 47 13.95 7.57 -14.60
CA SER A 47 14.65 7.75 -15.88
C SER A 47 15.62 8.93 -15.86
N GLU A 48 15.21 10.06 -15.26
CA GLU A 48 16.06 11.24 -15.10
C GLU A 48 17.22 10.96 -14.14
N MET A 49 16.95 10.26 -13.04
CA MET A 49 17.96 9.80 -12.09
C MET A 49 19.01 8.93 -12.78
N TYR A 50 18.61 7.87 -13.49
CA TYR A 50 19.56 6.98 -14.16
C TYR A 50 20.45 7.72 -15.16
N SER A 51 19.88 8.64 -15.95
CA SER A 51 20.66 9.45 -16.90
C SER A 51 21.67 10.34 -16.18
N TYR A 52 21.26 10.95 -15.05
CA TYR A 52 22.13 11.78 -14.22
C TYR A 52 23.28 10.97 -13.60
N VAL A 53 23.00 9.75 -13.13
CA VAL A 53 24.02 8.91 -12.49
C VAL A 53 25.06 8.42 -13.50
N GLU A 54 24.64 8.11 -14.73
CA GLU A 54 25.56 7.76 -15.84
C GLU A 54 26.51 8.91 -16.20
N GLU A 55 26.03 10.15 -16.16
CA GLU A 55 26.82 11.34 -16.51
C GLU A 55 27.76 11.77 -15.37
N TYR A 56 27.26 11.84 -14.14
CA TYR A 56 27.96 12.49 -13.02
C TYR A 56 28.57 11.52 -12.00
N TYR A 57 28.07 10.28 -11.94
CA TYR A 57 28.48 9.27 -10.97
C TYR A 57 28.85 7.89 -11.56
N PRO A 58 29.48 7.79 -12.76
CA PRO A 58 29.74 6.50 -13.41
C PRO A 58 30.73 5.61 -12.64
N ASP A 59 31.58 6.20 -11.80
CA ASP A 59 32.52 5.50 -10.92
C ASP A 59 31.87 5.01 -9.62
N VAL A 60 30.70 5.54 -9.25
CA VAL A 60 29.98 5.20 -8.01
C VAL A 60 28.90 4.16 -8.30
N PHE A 61 28.17 4.31 -9.39
CA PHE A 61 27.06 3.43 -9.73
C PHE A 61 27.18 2.89 -11.16
N GLU A 62 26.50 1.77 -11.39
CA GLU A 62 26.20 1.21 -12.69
C GLU A 62 24.69 1.22 -12.89
N VAL A 63 24.22 1.67 -14.05
CA VAL A 63 22.84 1.44 -14.45
C VAL A 63 22.74 0.03 -15.02
N VAL A 64 22.05 -0.85 -14.32
CA VAL A 64 21.86 -2.26 -14.73
C VAL A 64 20.46 -2.44 -15.27
N THR A 65 20.33 -3.17 -16.37
CA THR A 65 19.04 -3.57 -16.95
C THR A 65 18.99 -5.09 -17.02
N GLU A 66 18.03 -5.67 -16.32
CA GLU A 66 17.76 -7.12 -16.27
C GLU A 66 16.30 -7.38 -16.63
N LYS A 67 15.93 -8.67 -16.71
CA LYS A 67 14.54 -9.07 -16.95
C LYS A 67 13.57 -8.49 -15.91
N ARG A 68 13.98 -8.33 -14.65
CA ARG A 68 13.08 -7.78 -13.62
C ARG A 68 12.83 -6.27 -13.77
N GLY A 69 13.75 -5.55 -14.40
CA GLY A 69 13.70 -4.10 -14.48
C GLY A 69 15.08 -3.46 -14.59
N LYS A 70 15.09 -2.15 -14.37
CA LYS A 70 16.28 -1.29 -14.40
C LYS A 70 16.54 -0.74 -13.00
N TYR A 71 17.78 -0.77 -12.54
CA TYR A 71 18.16 -0.31 -11.20
C TYR A 71 19.62 0.19 -11.16
N LEU A 72 20.03 0.80 -10.04
CA LEU A 72 21.41 1.21 -9.81
C LEU A 72 22.18 0.17 -8.98
N HIS A 73 23.29 -0.33 -9.52
CA HIS A 73 24.24 -1.16 -8.78
C HIS A 73 25.38 -0.31 -8.24
N SER A 74 25.64 -0.37 -6.93
CA SER A 74 26.78 0.32 -6.33
C SER A 74 28.10 -0.38 -6.68
N LYS A 75 29.09 0.40 -7.13
CA LYS A 75 30.49 -0.02 -7.34
C LYS A 75 31.40 0.33 -6.16
N LYS A 76 30.89 1.03 -5.16
CA LYS A 76 31.68 1.61 -4.05
C LYS A 76 31.11 1.22 -2.68
N SER A 77 31.88 1.50 -1.64
CA SER A 77 31.41 1.31 -0.26
C SER A 77 30.24 2.23 0.07
N TRP A 78 29.50 1.85 1.11
CA TRP A 78 28.33 2.58 1.59
C TRP A 78 28.61 4.06 1.91
N ASP A 79 29.78 4.38 2.49
CA ASP A 79 30.14 5.78 2.80
C ASP A 79 30.24 6.64 1.53
N CYS A 80 30.72 6.06 0.41
CA CYS A 80 30.80 6.75 -0.86
C CYS A 80 29.42 6.91 -1.52
N THR A 81 28.57 5.87 -1.46
CA THR A 81 27.22 5.95 -2.04
C THR A 81 26.31 6.90 -1.28
N LYS A 82 26.45 6.99 0.05
CA LYS A 82 25.62 7.87 0.89
C LYS A 82 25.64 9.34 0.47
N ILE A 83 26.79 9.84 0.02
CA ILE A 83 26.91 11.24 -0.44
C ILE A 83 26.10 11.42 -1.73
N ALA A 84 26.26 10.51 -2.69
CA ALA A 84 25.52 10.55 -3.94
C ALA A 84 24.02 10.36 -3.70
N ASP A 85 23.62 9.39 -2.87
CA ASP A 85 22.22 9.16 -2.46
C ASP A 85 21.56 10.40 -1.85
N THR A 86 22.29 11.14 -1.01
CA THR A 86 21.77 12.37 -0.43
C THR A 86 21.41 13.38 -1.53
N GLN A 87 22.24 13.48 -2.57
CA GLN A 87 21.94 14.33 -3.71
C GLN A 87 20.79 13.78 -4.57
N LEU A 88 20.75 12.47 -4.82
CA LEU A 88 19.66 11.84 -5.57
C LEU A 88 18.31 12.09 -4.88
N ARG A 89 18.25 11.97 -3.54
CA ARG A 89 17.03 12.23 -2.76
C ARG A 89 16.61 13.69 -2.84
N LEU A 90 17.55 14.63 -2.82
CA LEU A 90 17.27 16.06 -2.94
C LEU A 90 16.79 16.46 -4.34
N MET A 91 17.33 15.83 -5.38
CA MET A 91 17.02 16.20 -6.77
C MET A 91 15.78 15.49 -7.32
N PHE A 92 15.64 14.19 -7.03
CA PHE A 92 14.63 13.33 -7.65
C PHE A 92 13.58 12.82 -6.65
N GLY A 93 13.84 12.95 -5.35
CA GLY A 93 13.03 12.31 -4.30
C GLY A 93 13.28 10.81 -4.16
N LEU A 94 14.34 10.31 -4.80
CA LEU A 94 14.69 8.90 -4.97
C LEU A 94 16.09 8.59 -4.45
N ASP A 95 16.38 7.34 -4.15
CA ASP A 95 17.75 6.87 -3.85
C ASP A 95 18.17 5.72 -4.78
N HIS A 96 19.39 5.21 -4.61
CA HIS A 96 19.89 4.16 -5.52
C HIS A 96 19.24 2.78 -5.37
N TYR A 97 18.39 2.55 -4.36
CA TYR A 97 17.65 1.30 -4.22
C TYR A 97 16.39 1.25 -5.09
N GLU A 98 16.04 2.35 -5.75
CA GLU A 98 14.85 2.44 -6.58
C GLU A 98 14.98 1.62 -7.87
N GLU A 99 14.00 0.76 -8.11
CA GLU A 99 13.92 -0.14 -9.27
C GLU A 99 12.75 0.28 -10.17
N LEU A 100 13.05 0.51 -11.45
CA LEU A 100 12.04 0.69 -12.49
C LEU A 100 11.67 -0.70 -13.03
N PRO A 101 10.46 -1.22 -12.76
CA PRO A 101 10.07 -2.56 -13.19
C PRO A 101 10.04 -2.69 -14.71
N GLU A 102 10.21 -3.91 -15.24
CA GLU A 102 10.08 -4.17 -16.69
C GLU A 102 8.66 -3.88 -17.20
N ILE A 103 7.64 -4.25 -16.41
CA ILE A 103 6.24 -4.16 -16.81
C ILE A 103 5.64 -2.81 -16.37
N ILE A 104 5.81 -1.79 -17.22
CA ILE A 104 5.23 -0.45 -17.00
C ILE A 104 4.05 -0.11 -17.94
N ASP A 105 3.76 -0.96 -18.92
CA ASP A 105 2.76 -0.70 -19.96
C ASP A 105 1.33 -0.54 -19.42
N TRP A 106 1.05 -1.01 -18.21
CA TRP A 106 -0.21 -0.78 -17.52
C TRP A 106 -0.51 0.72 -17.34
N ILE A 107 0.50 1.59 -17.43
CA ILE A 107 0.33 3.04 -17.42
C ILE A 107 -0.47 3.56 -18.63
N GLY A 108 -0.65 2.73 -19.66
CA GLY A 108 -1.55 3.01 -20.79
C GLY A 108 -3.01 2.62 -20.55
N CYS A 109 -3.34 1.98 -19.44
CA CYS A 109 -4.72 1.63 -19.09
C CYS A 109 -5.51 2.90 -18.71
N GLU A 110 -6.66 3.13 -19.34
CA GLU A 110 -7.44 4.35 -19.12
C GLU A 110 -8.41 4.22 -17.94
N THR A 111 -8.89 3.02 -17.63
CA THR A 111 -9.74 2.75 -16.47
C THR A 111 -9.11 1.72 -15.55
N TYR A 112 -9.58 1.65 -14.29
CA TYR A 112 -9.15 0.58 -13.38
C TYR A 112 -9.55 -0.80 -13.90
N LYS A 113 -10.67 -0.90 -14.64
CA LYS A 113 -11.07 -2.12 -15.31
C LYS A 113 -10.04 -2.56 -16.37
N ASP A 114 -9.49 -1.61 -17.13
CA ASP A 114 -8.43 -1.91 -18.11
C ASP A 114 -7.15 -2.38 -17.40
N TYR A 115 -6.82 -1.77 -16.27
CA TYR A 115 -5.70 -2.18 -15.42
C TYR A 115 -5.87 -3.61 -14.89
N VAL A 116 -7.05 -3.96 -14.37
CA VAL A 116 -7.38 -5.32 -13.92
C VAL A 116 -7.25 -6.31 -15.09
N ASN A 117 -7.80 -5.97 -16.26
CA ASN A 117 -7.70 -6.80 -17.46
C ASN A 117 -6.27 -6.94 -18.00
N PHE A 118 -5.43 -5.93 -17.79
CA PHE A 118 -4.01 -5.96 -18.15
C PHE A 118 -3.26 -6.95 -17.24
N TRP A 119 -3.45 -6.88 -15.93
CA TRP A 119 -2.70 -7.68 -14.97
C TRP A 119 -3.17 -9.13 -14.89
N THR A 120 -4.48 -9.37 -14.88
CA THR A 120 -5.07 -10.72 -14.71
C THR A 120 -4.41 -11.82 -15.57
N PRO A 121 -4.21 -11.66 -16.90
CA PRO A 121 -3.57 -12.69 -17.72
C PRO A 121 -2.04 -12.77 -17.56
N ARG A 122 -1.41 -11.82 -16.85
CA ARG A 122 0.04 -11.74 -16.61
C ARG A 122 0.46 -12.25 -15.25
N MET A 123 -0.49 -12.44 -14.32
CA MET A 123 -0.22 -12.97 -12.99
C MET A 123 0.35 -14.38 -13.07
N GLU A 124 1.55 -14.58 -12.54
CA GLU A 124 2.22 -15.87 -12.34
C GLU A 124 3.13 -15.80 -11.11
N ILE A 125 3.74 -16.90 -10.64
CA ILE A 125 4.59 -16.85 -9.44
C ILE A 125 5.67 -15.78 -9.59
N GLY A 126 5.67 -14.80 -8.68
CA GLY A 126 6.63 -13.69 -8.69
C GLY A 126 6.30 -12.57 -9.68
N VAL A 127 5.17 -12.64 -10.38
CA VAL A 127 4.62 -11.58 -11.22
C VAL A 127 3.27 -11.16 -10.65
N HIS A 128 3.20 -9.93 -10.16
CA HIS A 128 2.04 -9.35 -9.51
C HIS A 128 1.83 -7.92 -9.99
N ALA A 129 0.61 -7.42 -9.82
CA ALA A 129 0.35 -6.00 -9.96
C ALA A 129 0.93 -5.23 -8.77
N PRO A 130 1.26 -3.94 -8.93
CA PRO A 130 1.77 -3.12 -7.84
C PRO A 130 0.71 -2.80 -6.77
N PHE A 131 -0.58 -2.90 -7.08
CA PHE A 131 -1.68 -2.64 -6.16
C PHE A 131 -3.01 -3.17 -6.71
N TYR A 132 -4.02 -3.21 -5.86
CA TYR A 132 -5.43 -3.29 -6.23
C TYR A 132 -6.26 -2.27 -5.43
N ILE A 133 -7.46 -1.95 -5.91
CA ILE A 133 -8.37 -0.96 -5.33
C ILE A 133 -9.69 -1.65 -4.96
N ARG A 134 -10.21 -1.33 -3.78
CA ARG A 134 -11.52 -1.73 -3.28
C ARG A 134 -12.41 -0.53 -3.03
N ASP A 135 -13.70 -0.66 -3.31
CA ASP A 135 -14.73 0.27 -2.89
C ASP A 135 -15.58 -0.37 -1.80
N PHE A 136 -15.51 0.16 -0.57
CA PHE A 136 -16.25 -0.35 0.57
C PHE A 136 -17.75 -0.05 0.52
N SER A 137 -18.20 0.79 -0.43
CA SER A 137 -19.63 1.05 -0.64
C SER A 137 -20.34 -0.04 -1.45
N CYS A 138 -19.60 -0.92 -2.14
CA CYS A 138 -20.14 -2.09 -2.81
C CYS A 138 -19.57 -3.39 -2.23
N ASN A 139 -20.38 -4.45 -2.25
CA ASN A 139 -19.93 -5.80 -1.88
C ASN A 139 -19.49 -6.58 -3.13
N ASP A 140 -19.02 -5.88 -4.15
CA ASP A 140 -18.58 -6.53 -5.38
C ASP A 140 -17.31 -7.36 -5.11
N PRO A 141 -17.20 -8.54 -5.72
CA PRO A 141 -15.99 -9.33 -5.62
C PRO A 141 -14.82 -8.54 -6.21
N TYR A 142 -13.74 -8.41 -5.46
CA TYR A 142 -12.49 -7.83 -5.94
C TYR A 142 -11.53 -8.94 -6.39
N ILE A 143 -10.56 -8.57 -7.22
CA ILE A 143 -9.47 -9.46 -7.63
C ILE A 143 -8.21 -9.00 -6.89
N PRO A 144 -7.64 -9.80 -5.98
CA PRO A 144 -6.37 -9.47 -5.31
C PRO A 144 -5.24 -9.59 -6.34
N LEU A 145 -4.92 -8.49 -7.01
CA LEU A 145 -3.93 -8.45 -8.09
C LEU A 145 -2.49 -8.41 -7.57
N ASP A 146 -2.29 -8.17 -6.29
CA ASP A 146 -0.99 -8.16 -5.62
C ASP A 146 -0.58 -9.55 -5.12
N PHE A 147 -1.37 -10.59 -5.36
CA PHE A 147 -1.07 -11.95 -4.90
C PHE A 147 -0.98 -12.95 -6.06
N SER A 148 0.21 -13.52 -6.28
CA SER A 148 0.41 -14.52 -7.35
C SER A 148 -0.10 -15.90 -6.95
N THR A 149 -1.00 -16.47 -7.75
CA THR A 149 -1.76 -17.68 -7.43
C THR A 149 -0.90 -18.95 -7.49
N GLN A 150 -0.30 -19.35 -6.36
CA GLN A 150 -0.08 -20.77 -6.01
C GLN A 150 -0.41 -21.10 -4.55
N MET A 151 -0.56 -20.09 -3.69
CA MET A 151 -1.22 -20.28 -2.40
C MET A 151 -2.69 -19.89 -2.54
N ARG A 152 -3.60 -20.87 -2.48
CA ARG A 152 -4.97 -20.59 -2.02
C ARG A 152 -4.86 -20.39 -0.51
N GLU A 153 -4.37 -19.22 -0.07
CA GLU A 153 -4.62 -18.88 1.31
C GLU A 153 -6.13 -18.65 1.48
N CYS A 154 -6.64 -19.20 2.57
CA CYS A 154 -8.02 -19.13 2.99
C CYS A 154 -8.44 -17.72 3.46
N SER A 155 -7.78 -16.67 2.98
CA SER A 155 -8.00 -15.27 3.35
C SER A 155 -8.70 -14.54 2.21
N GLY A 156 -9.93 -14.97 1.91
CA GLY A 156 -10.90 -13.98 1.48
C GLY A 156 -11.09 -13.06 2.68
N ASP A 157 -10.54 -11.86 2.63
CA ASP A 157 -10.86 -10.80 3.61
C ASP A 157 -12.38 -10.82 3.81
N ASN A 158 -12.85 -10.81 5.07
CA ASN A 158 -14.23 -11.14 5.48
C ASN A 158 -15.28 -10.09 5.03
N GLY A 159 -15.17 -9.58 3.80
CA GLY A 159 -16.00 -8.54 3.22
C GLY A 159 -15.60 -7.15 3.70
N ASN A 160 -16.59 -6.27 3.76
CA ASN A 160 -16.45 -4.89 4.24
C ASN A 160 -17.02 -4.73 5.65
N GLY A 161 -17.24 -5.85 6.35
CA GLY A 161 -17.90 -5.94 7.64
C GLY A 161 -16.98 -5.66 8.83
N ILE A 162 -17.51 -5.88 10.04
CA ILE A 162 -16.80 -5.68 11.30
C ILE A 162 -15.64 -6.66 11.46
N GLU A 163 -15.72 -7.80 10.76
CA GLU A 163 -14.72 -8.86 10.73
C GLU A 163 -13.64 -8.68 9.65
N SER A 164 -13.64 -7.55 8.91
CA SER A 164 -12.66 -7.31 7.86
C SER A 164 -11.25 -7.19 8.43
N ASP A 165 -10.30 -7.84 7.74
CA ASP A 165 -8.88 -7.79 8.07
C ASP A 165 -8.35 -6.36 7.93
N ILE A 166 -8.72 -5.64 6.86
CA ILE A 166 -8.34 -4.24 6.68
C ILE A 166 -8.84 -3.37 7.85
N LEU A 167 -10.06 -3.62 8.34
CA LEU A 167 -10.57 -2.90 9.50
C LEU A 167 -9.76 -3.21 10.76
N ALA A 168 -9.40 -4.47 10.97
CA ALA A 168 -8.58 -4.91 12.09
C ALA A 168 -7.15 -4.32 12.03
N TRP A 169 -6.62 -4.01 10.84
CA TRP A 169 -5.30 -3.34 10.71
C TRP A 169 -5.28 -1.97 11.38
N TYR A 170 -6.36 -1.21 11.25
CA TYR A 170 -6.51 0.13 11.86
C TYR A 170 -7.11 0.09 13.26
N PHE A 171 -7.96 -0.90 13.54
CA PHE A 171 -8.71 -1.05 14.79
C PHE A 171 -8.74 -2.53 15.22
N PRO A 172 -7.63 -3.07 15.75
CA PRO A 172 -7.50 -4.51 16.06
C PRO A 172 -8.50 -5.01 17.10
N TRP A 173 -9.10 -4.11 17.89
CA TRP A 173 -10.06 -4.43 18.94
C TRP A 173 -11.51 -4.11 18.55
N ILE A 174 -11.79 -3.81 17.28
CA ILE A 174 -13.11 -3.36 16.82
C ILE A 174 -14.21 -4.41 17.06
N GLU A 175 -13.91 -5.69 16.83
CA GLU A 175 -14.84 -6.80 17.11
C GLU A 175 -15.19 -6.90 18.60
N ASN A 176 -14.26 -6.47 19.46
CA ASN A 176 -14.36 -6.52 20.91
C ASN A 176 -15.04 -5.29 21.53
N ILE A 177 -15.55 -4.34 20.74
CA ILE A 177 -16.33 -3.21 21.27
C ILE A 177 -17.58 -3.69 22.05
N LYS A 178 -18.12 -4.87 21.71
CA LYS A 178 -19.22 -5.52 22.43
C LYS A 178 -18.77 -6.42 23.59
N TYR A 179 -17.51 -6.82 23.63
CA TYR A 179 -16.96 -7.72 24.65
C TYR A 179 -16.22 -6.92 25.73
N ASP A 180 -16.03 -7.53 26.90
CA ASP A 180 -15.39 -6.87 28.01
C ASP A 180 -13.87 -6.84 27.79
N CYS A 181 -13.24 -5.66 27.75
CA CYS A 181 -11.77 -5.55 27.64
C CYS A 181 -11.05 -6.21 28.84
N ASP A 182 -11.79 -6.56 29.92
CA ASP A 182 -11.28 -7.35 31.05
C ASP A 182 -11.14 -8.85 30.75
N SER A 183 -11.68 -9.34 29.62
CA SER A 183 -11.52 -10.73 29.19
C SER A 183 -10.26 -10.99 28.35
N CYS A 184 -9.42 -9.97 28.16
CA CYS A 184 -8.11 -10.12 27.55
C CYS A 184 -7.15 -10.88 28.47
N PRO A 185 -6.69 -12.08 28.09
CA PRO A 185 -5.69 -12.80 28.88
C PRO A 185 -4.33 -12.08 28.75
N ASP A 186 -3.60 -11.94 29.86
CA ASP A 186 -2.36 -11.16 30.01
C ASP A 186 -1.19 -11.62 29.10
N ASN A 187 -1.36 -12.67 28.31
CA ASN A 187 -0.28 -13.44 27.71
C ASN A 187 -0.28 -13.54 26.17
N GLU A 188 -1.14 -12.86 25.43
CA GLU A 188 -1.01 -12.81 23.96
C GLU A 188 -1.62 -11.52 23.39
N TYR A 189 -0.75 -10.62 22.92
CA TYR A 189 -1.05 -9.50 22.01
C TYR A 189 -2.25 -8.58 22.35
N CYS A 190 -2.89 -8.69 23.53
CA CYS A 190 -3.98 -7.82 23.95
C CYS A 190 -3.49 -6.64 24.78
N TYR A 191 -3.44 -5.47 24.14
CA TYR A 191 -3.21 -4.20 24.81
C TYR A 191 -4.53 -3.66 25.37
N LYS A 192 -4.78 -3.91 26.66
CA LYS A 192 -5.99 -3.48 27.37
C LYS A 192 -6.28 -1.99 27.19
N GLU A 193 -5.25 -1.15 27.15
CA GLU A 193 -5.37 0.30 26.90
C GLU A 193 -5.93 0.59 25.50
N GLU A 194 -5.38 -0.01 24.44
CA GLU A 194 -5.88 0.15 23.06
C GLU A 194 -7.33 -0.37 22.90
N CYS A 195 -7.68 -1.45 23.60
CA CYS A 195 -9.07 -1.96 23.65
C CYS A 195 -10.01 -0.93 24.27
N GLN A 196 -9.63 -0.34 25.42
CA GLN A 196 -10.44 0.65 26.11
C GLN A 196 -10.58 1.94 25.29
N GLU A 197 -9.52 2.41 24.63
CA GLU A 197 -9.56 3.55 23.72
C GLU A 197 -10.51 3.30 22.54
N THR A 198 -10.40 2.13 21.91
CA THR A 198 -11.29 1.73 20.81
C THR A 198 -12.74 1.68 21.29
N LYS A 199 -12.99 1.05 22.45
CA LYS A 199 -14.32 0.99 23.06
C LYS A 199 -14.89 2.38 23.32
N GLN A 200 -14.11 3.29 23.92
CA GLN A 200 -14.54 4.67 24.14
C GLN A 200 -14.83 5.43 22.84
N GLN A 201 -14.00 5.25 21.80
CA GLN A 201 -14.16 5.90 20.50
C GLN A 201 -15.48 5.54 19.81
N PHE A 202 -15.97 4.32 20.02
CA PHE A 202 -17.15 3.78 19.34
C PHE A 202 -18.36 3.53 20.26
N MET A 203 -18.23 3.79 21.56
CA MET A 203 -19.30 3.64 22.54
C MET A 203 -20.54 4.45 22.14
N GLY A 204 -21.70 3.79 22.11
CA GLY A 204 -22.98 4.41 21.76
C GLY A 204 -23.18 4.68 20.25
N LYS A 205 -22.24 4.28 19.38
CA LYS A 205 -22.42 4.36 17.93
C LYS A 205 -23.05 3.06 17.40
N GLU A 206 -24.09 3.19 16.59
CA GLU A 206 -24.63 2.06 15.83
C GLU A 206 -23.78 1.84 14.58
N ILE A 207 -22.81 0.94 14.67
CA ILE A 207 -21.96 0.55 13.53
C ILE A 207 -22.69 -0.54 12.74
N PRO A 208 -22.97 -0.34 11.44
CA PRO A 208 -23.53 -1.39 10.60
C PRO A 208 -22.52 -2.53 10.46
N ARG A 209 -22.91 -3.75 10.86
CA ARG A 209 -22.00 -4.90 10.90
C ARG A 209 -21.39 -5.20 9.54
N ASP A 210 -22.18 -5.13 8.47
CA ASP A 210 -21.75 -5.53 7.12
C ASP A 210 -21.12 -4.39 6.31
N GLN A 211 -21.09 -3.17 6.85
CA GLN A 211 -20.53 -1.97 6.21
C GLN A 211 -19.58 -1.21 7.15
N ALA A 212 -18.97 -1.92 8.09
CA ALA A 212 -18.11 -1.30 9.10
C ALA A 212 -16.89 -0.60 8.48
N CYS A 213 -16.30 -1.18 7.42
CA CYS A 213 -15.21 -0.54 6.69
C CYS A 213 -15.63 0.81 6.10
N LEU A 214 -16.78 0.86 5.41
CA LEU A 214 -17.31 2.10 4.86
C LEU A 214 -17.55 3.14 5.95
N TYR A 215 -18.20 2.72 7.04
CA TYR A 215 -18.62 3.61 8.12
C TYR A 215 -17.44 4.15 8.95
N ILE A 216 -16.41 3.33 9.17
CA ILE A 216 -15.30 3.65 10.07
C ILE A 216 -14.09 4.19 9.33
N LEU A 217 -13.70 3.55 8.23
CA LEU A 217 -12.47 3.89 7.51
C LEU A 217 -12.74 4.96 6.45
N GLY A 218 -13.71 4.72 5.56
CA GLY A 218 -13.91 5.55 4.39
C GLY A 218 -14.35 4.74 3.19
N LYS A 219 -14.26 5.32 2.00
CA LYS A 219 -14.90 4.74 0.82
C LYS A 219 -13.99 3.83 0.00
N ILE A 220 -12.84 4.34 -0.44
CA ILE A 220 -11.94 3.60 -1.32
C ILE A 220 -10.71 3.17 -0.54
N CYS A 221 -10.28 1.92 -0.70
CA CYS A 221 -9.04 1.40 -0.15
C CYS A 221 -8.11 0.98 -1.29
N ILE A 222 -6.90 1.52 -1.31
CA ILE A 222 -5.79 1.02 -2.13
C ILE A 222 -5.04 -0.01 -1.29
N CYS A 223 -4.88 -1.22 -1.81
CA CYS A 223 -4.21 -2.33 -1.13
C CYS A 223 -3.02 -2.81 -1.95
N SER A 224 -1.99 -3.27 -1.27
CA SER A 224 -0.80 -3.85 -1.87
C SER A 224 -0.07 -4.74 -0.87
N GLU A 225 0.68 -5.72 -1.32
CA GLU A 225 1.78 -6.28 -0.54
C GLU A 225 2.88 -5.22 -0.36
N CYS A 226 3.60 -5.30 0.75
CA CYS A 226 4.64 -4.35 1.11
C CYS A 226 5.85 -4.48 0.21
N GLY A 227 6.39 -3.32 -0.15
CA GLY A 227 7.50 -3.21 -1.09
C GLY A 227 7.09 -3.26 -2.56
N TYR A 228 5.81 -3.50 -2.89
CA TYR A 228 5.35 -3.46 -4.29
C TYR A 228 5.02 -2.05 -4.78
N ILE A 229 4.59 -1.18 -3.86
CA ILE A 229 4.46 0.25 -4.12
C ILE A 229 5.78 0.93 -3.72
N PRO A 230 6.45 1.67 -4.62
CA PRO A 230 7.66 2.42 -4.29
C PRO A 230 7.43 3.43 -3.16
N ASP A 231 8.43 3.62 -2.29
CA ASP A 231 8.40 4.57 -1.16
C ASP A 231 8.01 6.00 -1.58
N PHE A 232 8.47 6.41 -2.76
CA PHE A 232 8.08 7.68 -3.38
C PHE A 232 6.56 7.84 -3.49
N ILE A 233 5.86 6.76 -3.85
CA ILE A 233 4.41 6.74 -4.01
C ILE A 233 3.72 6.52 -2.67
N VAL A 234 4.23 5.62 -1.81
CA VAL A 234 3.71 5.38 -0.45
C VAL A 234 3.60 6.66 0.36
N LYS A 235 4.63 7.52 0.31
CA LYS A 235 4.62 8.82 1.02
C LYS A 235 3.47 9.72 0.55
N LYS A 236 3.31 9.83 -0.77
CA LYS A 236 2.24 10.66 -1.38
C LYS A 236 0.85 10.10 -1.10
N LEU A 237 0.68 8.77 -1.19
CA LEU A 237 -0.56 8.09 -0.82
C LEU A 237 -0.89 8.32 0.66
N SER A 238 0.09 8.24 1.54
CA SER A 238 -0.10 8.51 2.97
C SER A 238 -0.55 9.95 3.24
N GLU A 239 -0.04 10.93 2.49
CA GLU A 239 -0.41 12.34 2.63
C GLU A 239 -1.85 12.64 2.19
N MET A 240 -2.37 11.91 1.18
CA MET A 240 -3.76 12.07 0.70
C MET A 240 -4.79 11.21 1.44
N SER A 241 -4.33 10.26 2.27
CA SER A 241 -5.22 9.29 2.92
C SER A 241 -5.79 9.79 4.24
N GLU A 242 -7.04 9.44 4.50
CA GLU A 242 -7.66 9.59 5.83
C GLU A 242 -7.02 8.62 6.83
N TYR A 243 -6.74 7.40 6.36
CA TYR A 243 -6.02 6.36 7.07
C TYR A 243 -4.96 5.74 6.16
N SER A 244 -3.76 5.54 6.65
CA SER A 244 -2.70 4.86 5.93
C SER A 244 -2.01 3.84 6.84
N CYS A 245 -1.66 2.70 6.27
CA CYS A 245 -0.88 1.67 6.93
C CYS A 245 0.13 1.10 5.95
N ASN A 246 1.37 0.90 6.42
CA ASN A 246 2.45 0.31 5.64
C ASN A 246 3.18 -0.69 6.52
N HIS A 247 2.80 -1.97 6.47
CA HIS A 247 3.34 -2.99 7.38
C HIS A 247 4.71 -3.50 6.90
N MET A 248 5.80 -2.95 7.44
CA MET A 248 7.21 -3.28 7.12
C MET A 248 7.83 -2.57 5.91
N GLY A 249 7.38 -1.35 5.58
CA GLY A 249 8.15 -0.41 4.74
C GLY A 249 8.58 0.81 5.53
#